data_AF-A0A2A5VV19-F1
#
_entry.id   AF-A0A2A5VV19-F1
#
_cell.length_a   1.000
_cell.length_b   1.000
_cell.length_c   1.000
_cell.angle_alpha   90.00
_cell.angle_beta   90.00
_cell.angle_gamma   90.00
#
_symmetry.space_group_name_H-M   'P 1'
#
loop_
_entity.id
_entity.type
_entity.pdbx_description
1 polymer ?
#
loop_
_entity_poly.entity_id
_entity_poly.type
_entity_poly.pdbx_seq_one_letter_code
_entity_poly.pdbx_strand_id
1 'polypeptide(L)'
;MGDGEAIEQFQRWLQARLTIVEQIEDPTERSRATKQIESAIQLTIQYRQIIMVDGEDIPPPFAKRDSPVRLVEDESVTSTTVSNDSVCRNCEVAVSEDLDFCPSCGEYR
;
A
#
# COMPACT_ATOMS: atom_id res chain seq x y z
N MET A 1 30.86 -5.95 12.07
CA MET A 1 29.98 -6.94 12.70
C MET A 1 28.61 -6.71 12.10
N GLY A 2 28.18 -7.59 11.20
CA GLY A 2 26.84 -7.50 10.60
C GLY A 2 25.82 -8.12 11.54
N ASP A 3 24.59 -7.60 11.54
CA ASP A 3 23.50 -8.09 12.40
C ASP A 3 23.29 -9.61 12.26
N GLY A 4 23.56 -10.19 11.09
CA GLY A 4 23.52 -11.64 10.86
C GLY A 4 24.49 -12.47 11.72
N GLU A 5 25.69 -11.96 11.99
CA GLU A 5 26.70 -12.66 12.82
C GLU A 5 26.25 -12.72 14.29
N ALA A 6 25.70 -11.63 14.80
CA ALA A 6 25.17 -11.55 16.15
C ALA A 6 23.97 -12.50 16.36
N ILE A 7 23.09 -12.61 15.36
CA ILE A 7 21.94 -13.52 15.38
C ILE A 7 22.39 -14.99 15.38
N GLU A 8 23.40 -15.33 14.58
CA GLU A 8 23.98 -16.68 14.58
C GLU A 8 24.63 -17.03 15.92
N GLN A 9 25.34 -16.09 16.53
CA GLN A 9 25.93 -16.27 17.85
C GLN A 9 24.84 -16.49 18.92
N PHE A 10 23.75 -15.72 18.86
CA PHE A 10 22.61 -15.89 19.75
C PHE A 10 21.93 -17.24 19.57
N GLN A 11 21.72 -17.70 18.33
CA GLN A 11 21.15 -19.02 18.06
C GLN A 11 22.03 -20.15 18.65
N ARG A 12 23.35 -20.08 18.47
CA ARG A 12 24.29 -21.07 19.04
C ARG A 12 24.26 -21.07 20.56
N TRP A 13 24.16 -19.89 21.18
CA TRP A 13 24.02 -19.77 22.63
C TRP A 13 22.72 -20.42 23.14
N LEU A 14 21.58 -20.22 22.46
CA LEU A 14 20.32 -20.88 22.79
C LEU A 14 20.42 -22.40 22.67
N GLN A 15 21.07 -22.91 21.62
CA GLN A 15 21.29 -24.34 21.43
C GLN A 15 22.16 -24.94 22.54
N ALA A 16 23.23 -24.25 22.96
CA ALA A 16 24.04 -24.68 24.11
C ALA A 16 23.25 -24.64 25.43
N ARG A 17 22.31 -23.68 25.56
CA ARG A 17 21.45 -23.54 26.74
C ARG A 17 20.49 -24.71 26.90
N LEU A 18 20.05 -25.38 25.83
CA LEU A 18 19.22 -26.59 25.92
C LEU A 18 19.89 -27.69 26.75
N THR A 19 21.18 -27.95 26.52
CA THR A 19 21.94 -28.95 27.28
C THR A 19 22.01 -28.64 28.77
N ILE A 20 22.01 -27.34 29.13
CA ILE A 20 21.96 -26.91 30.53
C ILE A 20 20.57 -27.14 31.12
N VAL A 21 19.50 -26.89 30.36
CA VAL A 21 18.12 -27.10 30.80
C VAL A 21 17.79 -28.58 31.02
N GLU A 22 18.40 -29.49 30.26
CA GLU A 22 18.24 -30.94 30.46
C GLU A 22 18.67 -31.39 31.87
N GLN A 23 19.56 -30.65 32.53
CA GLN A 23 20.06 -30.95 33.87
C GLN A 23 19.11 -30.48 34.99
N ILE A 24 18.00 -29.81 34.68
CA ILE A 24 17.01 -29.40 35.68
C ILE A 24 16.35 -30.65 36.30
N GLU A 25 16.36 -30.71 37.63
CA GLU A 25 15.82 -31.85 38.41
C GLU A 25 14.29 -31.93 38.35
N ASP A 26 13.59 -30.79 38.53
CA ASP A 26 12.13 -30.76 38.43
C ASP A 26 11.68 -30.97 36.97
N PRO A 27 10.97 -32.08 36.67
CA PRO A 27 10.52 -32.37 35.30
C PRO A 27 9.57 -31.31 34.74
N THR A 28 8.78 -30.65 35.61
CA THR A 28 7.82 -29.62 35.19
C THR A 28 8.55 -28.34 34.80
N GLU A 29 9.48 -27.89 35.64
CA GLU A 29 10.35 -26.76 35.33
C GLU A 29 11.19 -27.02 34.08
N ARG A 30 11.79 -28.22 33.96
CA ARG A 30 12.55 -28.64 32.79
C ARG A 30 11.71 -28.52 31.53
N SER A 31 10.52 -29.11 31.52
CA SER A 31 9.62 -29.05 30.36
C SER A 31 9.25 -27.62 29.97
N ARG A 32 8.97 -26.75 30.96
CA ARG A 32 8.68 -25.33 30.72
C ARG A 32 9.87 -24.62 30.09
N ALA A 33 11.07 -24.80 30.67
CA ALA A 33 12.29 -24.16 30.20
C ALA A 33 12.69 -24.67 28.79
N THR A 34 12.56 -25.97 28.51
CA THR A 34 12.80 -26.54 27.19
C THR A 34 11.92 -25.88 26.14
N LYS A 35 10.60 -25.82 26.38
CA LYS A 35 9.64 -25.19 25.45
C LYS A 35 9.95 -23.72 25.18
N GLN A 36 10.36 -22.98 26.21
CA GLN A 36 10.74 -21.57 26.06
C GLN A 36 11.97 -21.41 25.15
N ILE A 37 13.01 -22.22 25.34
CA ILE A 37 14.22 -22.15 24.53
C ILE A 37 13.95 -22.61 23.10
N GLU A 38 13.22 -23.70 22.90
CA GLU A 38 12.84 -24.18 21.57
C GLU A 38 12.03 -23.12 20.80
N SER A 39 11.09 -22.47 21.48
CA SER A 39 10.31 -21.35 20.90
C SER A 39 11.23 -20.18 20.50
N ALA A 40 12.20 -19.83 21.35
CA ALA A 40 13.16 -18.77 21.06
C ALA A 40 14.09 -19.13 19.88
N ILE A 41 14.53 -20.38 19.78
CA ILE A 41 15.33 -20.87 18.64
C ILE A 41 14.52 -20.74 17.35
N GLN A 42 13.26 -21.16 17.37
CA GLN A 42 12.39 -21.08 16.19
C GLN A 42 12.17 -19.64 15.72
N LEU A 43 11.90 -18.71 16.65
CA LEU A 43 11.75 -17.29 16.31
C LEU A 43 13.06 -16.69 15.77
N THR A 44 14.22 -17.11 16.31
CA THR A 44 15.53 -16.66 15.83
C THR A 44 15.78 -17.11 14.39
N ILE A 45 15.44 -18.36 14.06
CA ILE A 45 15.55 -18.89 12.69
C ILE A 45 14.66 -18.10 11.72
N GLN A 46 13.39 -17.85 12.10
CA GLN A 46 12.47 -17.05 11.28
C GLN A 46 13.00 -15.63 11.04
N TYR A 47 13.51 -14.98 12.08
CA TYR A 47 14.07 -13.64 11.95
C TYR A 47 15.30 -13.63 11.02
N ARG A 48 16.18 -14.62 11.15
CA ARG A 48 17.34 -14.78 10.26
C ARG A 48 16.91 -14.98 8.80
N GLN A 49 15.84 -15.73 8.54
CA GLN A 49 15.28 -15.89 7.20
C GLN A 49 14.76 -14.57 6.64
N ILE A 50 14.04 -13.78 7.44
CA ILE A 50 13.54 -12.46 7.03
C ILE A 50 14.70 -11.54 6.64
N ILE A 51 15.74 -11.44 7.48
CA ILE A 51 16.90 -10.58 7.16
C ILE A 51 17.65 -11.07 5.92
N MET A 52 17.77 -12.38 5.72
CA MET A 52 18.41 -12.93 4.53
C MET A 52 17.62 -12.64 3.25
N VAL A 53 16.29 -12.67 3.33
CA VAL A 53 15.39 -12.38 2.20
C VAL A 53 15.28 -10.88 1.95
N ASP A 54 15.20 -10.04 2.98
CA ASP A 54 15.14 -8.58 2.87
C ASP A 54 16.44 -7.97 2.31
N GLY A 55 17.55 -8.72 2.37
CA GLY A 55 18.81 -8.36 1.71
C GLY A 55 18.85 -8.68 0.21
N GLU A 56 17.89 -9.45 -0.30
CA GLU A 56 17.73 -9.77 -1.72
C GLU A 56 16.58 -8.92 -2.27
N ASP A 57 16.80 -8.23 -3.40
CA ASP A 57 15.88 -7.25 -4.02
C ASP A 57 14.40 -7.68 -3.94
N ILE A 58 13.69 -7.24 -2.90
CA ILE A 58 12.23 -7.32 -2.86
C ILE A 58 11.77 -6.41 -3.99
N PRO A 59 11.20 -6.95 -5.09
CA PRO A 59 10.78 -6.10 -6.20
C PRO A 59 9.75 -5.13 -5.64
N PRO A 60 9.89 -3.82 -5.92
CA PRO A 60 8.94 -2.84 -5.41
C PRO A 60 7.52 -3.29 -5.76
N PRO A 61 6.56 -3.19 -4.82
CA PRO A 61 5.20 -3.73 -5.00
C PRO A 61 4.47 -3.11 -6.19
N PHE A 62 4.99 -2.00 -6.72
CA PHE A 62 4.55 -1.35 -7.93
C PHE A 62 5.45 -1.77 -9.09
N ALA A 63 4.93 -2.63 -9.96
CA ALA A 63 5.53 -2.85 -11.27
C ALA A 63 5.49 -1.53 -12.06
N LYS A 64 6.65 -0.98 -12.43
CA LYS A 64 6.73 0.07 -13.46
C LYS A 64 6.23 -0.56 -14.76
N ARG A 65 5.08 -0.11 -15.25
CA ARG A 65 4.54 -0.55 -16.55
C ARG A 65 5.05 0.41 -17.61
N ASP A 66 5.70 -0.12 -18.64
CA ASP A 66 6.19 0.67 -19.77
C ASP A 66 5.05 1.22 -20.66
N SER A 67 3.83 0.70 -20.51
CA SER A 67 2.67 1.14 -21.29
C SER A 67 1.37 1.21 -20.46
N PRO A 68 0.48 2.17 -20.79
CA PRO A 68 -0.84 2.27 -20.17
C PRO A 68 -1.71 1.06 -20.53
N VAL A 69 -2.47 0.56 -19.54
CA VAL A 69 -3.37 -0.61 -19.69
C VAL A 69 -4.58 -0.29 -20.59
N ARG A 70 -4.88 0.99 -20.81
CA ARG A 70 -5.91 1.45 -21.74
C ARG A 70 -5.24 2.21 -22.88
N LEU A 71 -5.63 1.88 -24.10
CA LEU A 71 -5.42 2.75 -25.25
C LEU A 71 -6.27 3.99 -24.98
N VAL A 72 -5.61 5.11 -24.65
CA VAL A 72 -6.25 6.42 -24.73
C VAL A 72 -6.24 6.73 -26.22
N GLU A 73 -7.37 6.54 -26.88
CA GLU A 73 -7.57 7.17 -28.17
C GLU A 73 -7.58 8.67 -27.91
N ASP A 74 -6.68 9.41 -28.55
CA ASP A 74 -6.71 10.87 -28.58
C ASP A 74 -7.94 11.29 -29.40
N GLU A 75 -9.14 11.09 -28.84
CA GLU A 75 -10.33 11.73 -29.37
C GLU A 75 -10.10 13.23 -29.16
N SER A 76 -9.77 13.92 -30.26
CA SER A 76 -9.67 15.36 -30.26
C SER A 76 -11.03 15.88 -29.80
N VAL A 77 -11.10 16.33 -28.55
CA VAL A 77 -12.28 17.00 -28.03
C VAL A 77 -12.41 18.29 -28.82
N THR A 78 -13.10 18.25 -29.96
CA THR A 78 -13.50 19.45 -30.68
C THR A 78 -14.40 20.19 -29.71
N SER A 79 -13.89 21.30 -29.19
CA SER A 79 -14.60 22.17 -28.27
C SER A 79 -15.94 22.51 -28.89
N THR A 80 -17.01 21.97 -28.30
CA THR A 80 -18.37 22.33 -28.68
C THR A 80 -18.47 23.84 -28.50
N THR A 81 -18.72 24.53 -29.61
CA THR A 81 -18.97 25.96 -29.64
C THR A 81 -19.95 26.33 -28.53
N VAL A 82 -19.48 27.11 -27.55
CA VAL A 82 -20.31 27.71 -26.52
C VAL A 82 -21.42 28.49 -27.23
N SER A 83 -22.66 28.00 -27.16
CA SER A 83 -23.81 28.76 -27.63
C SER A 83 -23.90 30.00 -26.75
N ASN A 84 -23.75 31.19 -27.36
CA ASN A 84 -23.89 32.47 -26.66
C ASN A 84 -25.30 32.56 -26.07
N ASP A 85 -25.39 32.35 -24.77
CA ASP A 85 -26.63 32.33 -23.98
C ASP A 85 -27.16 33.75 -23.70
N SER A 86 -26.71 34.75 -24.47
CA SER A 86 -27.01 36.16 -24.24
C SER A 86 -28.23 36.67 -25.01
N VAL A 87 -28.92 35.82 -25.79
CA VAL A 87 -30.04 36.21 -26.67
C VAL A 87 -31.21 35.24 -26.55
N CYS A 88 -32.42 35.75 -26.33
CA CYS A 88 -33.63 34.95 -26.21
C CYS A 88 -33.95 34.26 -27.54
N ARG A 89 -34.20 32.94 -27.52
CA ARG A 89 -34.55 32.18 -28.73
C ARG A 89 -35.94 32.49 -29.30
N ASN A 90 -36.82 33.13 -28.52
CA ASN A 90 -38.20 33.40 -28.91
C ASN A 90 -38.37 34.81 -29.50
N CYS A 91 -37.82 35.83 -28.86
CA CYS A 91 -37.97 37.22 -29.29
C CYS A 91 -36.66 37.88 -29.76
N GLU A 92 -35.55 37.16 -29.74
CA GLU A 92 -34.23 37.60 -30.22
C GLU A 92 -33.66 38.84 -29.50
N VAL A 93 -34.23 39.21 -28.35
CA VAL A 93 -33.74 40.28 -27.49
C VAL A 93 -32.65 39.75 -26.57
N ALA A 94 -31.65 40.58 -26.25
CA ALA A 94 -30.60 40.24 -25.31
C ALA A 94 -31.18 39.94 -23.91
N VAL A 95 -30.81 38.80 -23.33
CA VAL A 95 -31.25 38.38 -21.99
C VAL A 95 -30.09 38.60 -21.02
N SER A 96 -30.37 39.28 -19.92
CA SER A 96 -29.40 39.44 -18.82
C SER A 96 -28.97 38.07 -18.29
N GLU A 97 -27.68 37.90 -17.98
CA GLU A 97 -27.15 36.63 -17.45
C GLU A 97 -27.70 36.29 -16.05
N ASP A 98 -28.10 37.31 -15.28
CA ASP A 98 -28.64 37.14 -13.92
C ASP A 98 -30.14 36.76 -13.86
N LEU A 99 -30.78 36.55 -15.02
CA LEU A 99 -32.21 36.22 -15.11
C LEU A 99 -32.43 34.92 -15.88
N ASP A 100 -33.13 33.97 -15.24
CA ASP A 100 -33.53 32.69 -15.83
C ASP A 100 -34.70 32.81 -16.84
N PHE A 101 -35.17 34.03 -17.10
CA PHE A 101 -36.26 34.31 -18.04
C PHE A 101 -36.05 35.61 -18.81
N CYS A 102 -36.64 35.68 -20.01
CA CYS A 102 -36.59 36.85 -20.87
C CYS A 102 -37.57 37.93 -20.37
N PRO A 103 -37.11 39.14 -20.03
CA PRO A 103 -37.98 40.21 -19.53
C PRO A 103 -38.90 40.81 -20.61
N SER A 104 -38.64 40.56 -21.90
CA SER A 104 -39.42 41.14 -23.01
C SER A 104 -40.60 40.27 -23.45
N CYS A 105 -40.48 38.93 -23.40
CA CYS A 105 -41.55 38.02 -23.81
C CYS A 105 -41.97 37.01 -22.74
N GLY A 106 -41.25 36.91 -21.62
CA GLY A 106 -41.57 36.00 -20.51
C GLY A 106 -41.15 34.54 -20.72
N GLU A 107 -40.46 34.23 -21.81
CA GLU A 107 -39.92 32.88 -22.07
C GLU A 107 -38.77 32.56 -21.12
N TYR A 108 -38.78 31.38 -20.50
CA TYR A 108 -37.68 30.92 -19.65
C TYR A 108 -36.52 30.37 -20.49
N ARG A 109 -35.29 30.45 -19.98
CA ARG A 109 -34.12 29.84 -20.62
C ARG A 109 -34.24 28.31 -20.67
#